data_AF-A0A0D8B517-F1
#
_entry.id   AF-A0A0D8B517-F1
#
_cell.length_a   1.000
_cell.length_b   1.000
_cell.length_c   1.000
_cell.angle_alpha   90.00
_cell.angle_beta   90.00
_cell.angle_gamma   90.00
#
_symmetry.space_group_name_H-M   'P 1'
#
loop_
_entity.id
_entity.type
_entity.pdbx_description
1 polymer ?
#
loop_
_entity_poly.entity_id
_entity_poly.type
_entity_poly.pdbx_seq_one_letter_code
_entity_poly.pdbx_strand_id
1 'polypeptide(L)'
;PPIAVYATALDLRACERREPNLPGLLVSDAPPDTPSSRHRSLARQDLLCYLSAGIVVVEAHFHSTTFAAVYYARRRGRLVMAVPGPITSSATAATHHLIRNHDATLVDSADAVSASLLAAMTAPSDPSAGGAR
;
A
#
# COMPACT_ATOMS: atom_id res chain seq x y z
N PRO A 1 -1.39 14.45 9.52
CA PRO A 1 -2.84 14.17 9.31
C PRO A 1 -2.99 12.99 8.32
N PRO A 2 -4.02 12.14 8.42
CA PRO A 2 -4.25 11.06 7.49
C PRO A 2 -4.63 11.58 6.09
N ILE A 3 -4.21 10.84 5.06
CA ILE A 3 -4.59 11.07 3.67
C ILE A 3 -5.35 9.83 3.19
N ALA A 4 -6.61 9.99 2.79
CA ALA A 4 -7.43 8.93 2.24
C ALA A 4 -7.50 9.06 0.71
N VAL A 5 -7.11 8.00 -0.01
CA VAL A 5 -7.15 7.96 -1.48
C VAL A 5 -8.29 7.07 -1.95
N TYR A 6 -9.16 7.59 -2.83
CA TYR A 6 -10.35 6.91 -3.34
C TYR A 6 -10.21 6.51 -4.81
N ALA A 7 -10.92 5.45 -5.22
CA ALA A 7 -11.03 4.99 -6.61
C ALA A 7 -12.32 5.50 -7.29
N THR A 8 -13.04 6.38 -6.60
CA THR A 8 -14.33 6.96 -6.99
C THR A 8 -14.20 8.46 -6.94
N ALA A 9 -15.14 9.16 -7.57
CA ALA A 9 -15.32 10.58 -7.34
C ALA A 9 -15.68 10.85 -5.85
N LEU A 10 -15.27 12.00 -5.34
CA LEU A 10 -15.43 12.37 -3.92
C LEU A 10 -16.87 12.83 -3.59
N ASP A 11 -17.61 13.26 -4.60
CA ASP A 11 -19.02 13.67 -4.56
C ASP A 11 -20.00 12.48 -4.50
N LEU A 12 -19.54 11.25 -4.71
CA LEU A 12 -20.37 10.06 -4.54
C LEU A 12 -20.55 9.72 -3.05
N ARG A 13 -21.80 9.45 -2.64
CA ARG A 13 -22.16 9.01 -1.26
C ARG A 13 -21.40 7.78 -0.74
N ALA A 14 -20.78 7.01 -1.62
CA ALA A 14 -19.89 5.92 -1.23
C ALA A 14 -18.63 6.41 -0.49
N CYS A 15 -18.20 7.64 -0.76
CA CYS A 15 -17.09 8.32 -0.10
C CYS A 15 -17.47 8.77 1.32
N GLU A 16 -18.65 9.39 1.48
CA GLU A 16 -19.18 9.90 2.75
C GLU A 16 -19.21 8.84 3.86
N ARG A 17 -19.65 7.60 3.53
CA ARG A 17 -19.69 6.50 4.51
C ARG A 17 -18.33 6.01 5.01
N ARG A 18 -17.25 6.43 4.35
CA ARG A 18 -15.89 5.98 4.62
C ARG A 18 -14.98 7.13 5.02
N GLU A 19 -15.52 8.33 5.25
CA GLU A 19 -14.71 9.46 5.67
C GLU A 19 -14.05 9.16 7.03
N PRO A 20 -12.75 9.48 7.16
CA PRO A 20 -12.08 9.35 8.43
C PRO A 20 -12.72 10.31 9.45
N ASN A 21 -13.04 9.81 10.64
CA ASN A 21 -13.56 10.60 11.77
C ASN A 21 -12.53 11.60 12.36
N LEU A 22 -11.45 11.89 11.64
CA LEU A 22 -10.34 12.72 12.07
C LEU A 22 -9.99 13.72 10.96
N PRO A 23 -9.57 14.96 11.30
CA PRO A 23 -9.18 15.96 10.31
C PRO A 23 -8.05 15.43 9.43
N GLY A 24 -8.28 15.41 8.11
CA GLY A 24 -7.40 14.80 7.12
C GLY A 24 -7.60 15.37 5.72
N LEU A 25 -6.97 14.74 4.73
CA LEU A 25 -7.10 15.09 3.31
C LEU A 25 -7.70 13.91 2.53
N LEU A 26 -8.67 14.19 1.68
CA LEU A 26 -9.22 13.22 0.73
C LEU A 26 -8.64 13.49 -0.67
N VAL A 27 -8.24 12.44 -1.37
CA VAL A 27 -7.64 12.52 -2.71
C VAL A 27 -8.32 11.51 -3.64
N SER A 28 -8.62 11.93 -4.86
CA SER A 28 -9.09 11.04 -5.92
C SER A 28 -8.64 11.57 -7.29
N ASP A 29 -8.36 10.67 -8.22
CA ASP A 29 -8.10 10.98 -9.63
C ASP A 29 -9.37 10.94 -10.51
N ALA A 30 -10.50 10.56 -9.91
CA ALA A 30 -11.73 10.33 -10.62
C ALA A 30 -12.47 11.66 -10.86
N PRO A 31 -12.92 11.94 -12.09
CA PRO A 31 -13.82 13.05 -12.35
C PRO A 31 -15.11 12.94 -11.53
N PRO A 32 -15.86 14.05 -11.33
CA PRO A 32 -17.19 14.03 -10.70
C PRO A 32 -18.10 12.90 -11.21
N ASP A 33 -18.97 12.41 -10.34
CA ASP A 33 -19.95 11.34 -10.61
C ASP A 33 -19.37 9.98 -11.08
N THR A 34 -18.05 9.79 -11.00
CA THR A 34 -17.40 8.58 -11.53
C THR A 34 -17.38 7.44 -10.51
N PRO A 35 -18.00 6.28 -10.80
CA PRO A 35 -18.00 5.13 -9.90
C PRO A 35 -16.67 4.37 -9.91
N SER A 36 -16.52 3.44 -8.96
CA SER A 36 -15.33 2.60 -8.86
C SER A 36 -15.30 1.59 -9.99
N SER A 37 -14.13 1.38 -10.57
CA SER A 37 -13.85 0.28 -11.49
C SER A 37 -12.59 -0.47 -11.07
N ARG A 38 -12.35 -1.64 -11.65
CA ARG A 38 -11.10 -2.39 -11.44
C ARG A 38 -9.89 -1.53 -11.83
N HIS A 39 -9.95 -0.86 -12.97
CA HIS A 39 -8.87 -0.01 -13.45
C HIS A 39 -8.55 1.13 -12.46
N ARG A 40 -9.57 1.82 -11.94
CA ARG A 40 -9.39 2.88 -10.95
C ARG A 40 -8.91 2.35 -9.60
N SER A 41 -9.34 1.17 -9.20
CA SER A 41 -8.85 0.52 -7.99
C SER A 41 -7.35 0.25 -8.07
N LEU A 42 -6.82 -0.10 -9.25
CA LEU A 42 -5.39 -0.25 -9.49
C LEU A 42 -4.67 1.11 -9.52
N ALA A 43 -5.21 2.10 -10.24
CA ALA A 43 -4.65 3.46 -10.30
C ALA A 43 -4.53 4.09 -8.90
N ARG A 44 -5.54 3.90 -8.05
CA ARG A 44 -5.52 4.33 -6.65
C ARG A 44 -4.39 3.69 -5.83
N GLN A 45 -4.13 2.39 -6.03
CA GLN A 45 -3.00 1.72 -5.36
C GLN A 45 -1.66 2.27 -5.85
N ASP A 46 -1.56 2.58 -7.14
CA ASP A 46 -0.37 3.22 -7.73
C ASP A 46 -0.12 4.61 -7.12
N LEU A 47 -1.19 5.41 -6.96
CA LEU A 47 -1.15 6.72 -6.34
C LEU A 47 -0.72 6.64 -4.87
N LEU A 48 -1.24 5.67 -4.11
CA LEU A 48 -0.77 5.39 -2.74
C LEU A 48 0.74 5.13 -2.70
N CYS A 49 1.30 4.40 -3.67
CA CYS A 49 2.74 4.14 -3.71
C CYS A 49 3.57 5.41 -3.97
N TYR A 50 3.04 6.36 -4.74
CA TYR A 50 3.72 7.65 -4.98
C TYR A 50 3.75 8.53 -3.74
N LEU A 51 2.61 8.60 -3.03
CA LEU A 51 2.46 9.45 -1.85
C LEU A 51 3.14 8.89 -0.58
N SER A 52 3.55 7.62 -0.59
CA SER A 52 4.08 6.94 0.60
C SER A 52 5.59 6.75 0.52
N ALA A 53 6.27 6.85 1.67
CA ALA A 53 7.67 6.45 1.81
C ALA A 53 7.87 4.92 1.76
N GLY A 54 6.86 4.16 2.18
CA GLY A 54 6.80 2.71 2.11
C GLY A 54 5.38 2.21 2.38
N ILE A 55 5.16 0.91 2.25
CA ILE A 55 3.85 0.28 2.42
C ILE A 55 3.95 -0.83 3.46
N VAL A 56 2.98 -0.88 4.37
CA VAL A 56 2.82 -1.96 5.34
C VAL A 56 1.57 -2.77 4.99
N VAL A 57 1.74 -4.07 4.75
CA VAL A 57 0.64 -5.02 4.53
C VAL A 57 0.35 -5.73 5.85
N VAL A 58 -0.80 -5.44 6.45
CA VAL A 58 -1.19 -6.07 7.73
C VAL A 58 -1.93 -7.39 7.47
N GLU A 59 -2.99 -7.35 6.67
CA GLU A 59 -3.77 -8.52 6.27
C GLU A 59 -4.12 -8.43 4.79
N ALA A 60 -3.99 -9.54 4.08
CA ALA A 60 -4.34 -9.66 2.68
C ALA A 60 -4.63 -11.11 2.27
N HIS A 61 -5.67 -11.27 1.44
CA HIS A 61 -5.94 -12.52 0.75
C HIS A 61 -5.20 -12.58 -0.60
N PHE A 62 -4.96 -13.79 -1.07
CA PHE A 62 -4.61 -14.03 -2.48
C PHE A 62 -5.72 -13.48 -3.38
N HIS A 63 -5.35 -12.76 -4.44
CA HIS A 63 -6.23 -12.00 -5.35
C HIS A 63 -6.77 -10.66 -4.84
N SER A 64 -6.32 -10.18 -3.66
CA SER A 64 -6.62 -8.81 -3.24
C SER A 64 -5.86 -7.76 -4.08
N THR A 65 -6.37 -6.53 -4.11
CA THR A 65 -5.67 -5.40 -4.77
C THR A 65 -4.37 -5.00 -4.07
N THR A 66 -4.08 -5.59 -2.89
CA THR A 66 -2.83 -5.41 -2.16
C THR A 66 -1.62 -5.82 -2.99
N PHE A 67 -1.70 -6.89 -3.78
CA PHE A 67 -0.59 -7.31 -4.65
C PHE A 67 -0.24 -6.26 -5.72
N ALA A 68 -1.22 -5.48 -6.17
CA ALA A 68 -0.96 -4.37 -7.08
C ALA A 68 -0.15 -3.26 -6.36
N ALA A 69 -0.51 -2.93 -5.12
CA ALA A 69 0.25 -1.96 -4.32
C ALA A 69 1.70 -2.45 -4.08
N VAL A 70 1.88 -3.72 -3.72
CA VAL A 70 3.23 -4.31 -3.56
C VAL A 70 4.03 -4.23 -4.85
N TYR A 71 3.44 -4.62 -5.98
CA TYR A 71 4.07 -4.54 -7.30
C TYR A 71 4.49 -3.11 -7.64
N TYR A 72 3.59 -2.14 -7.49
CA TYR A 72 3.83 -0.73 -7.78
C TYR A 72 4.85 -0.08 -6.83
N ALA A 73 4.86 -0.47 -5.56
CA ALA A 73 5.84 -0.01 -4.57
C ALA A 73 7.24 -0.49 -4.93
N ARG A 74 7.41 -1.78 -5.20
CA ARG A 74 8.71 -2.36 -5.56
C ARG A 74 9.25 -1.76 -6.85
N ARG A 75 8.41 -1.57 -7.87
CA ARG A 75 8.80 -0.92 -9.12
C ARG A 75 9.31 0.52 -8.91
N ARG A 76 8.91 1.18 -7.83
CA ARG A 76 9.34 2.54 -7.46
C ARG A 76 10.48 2.56 -6.45
N GLY A 77 11.03 1.41 -6.07
CA GLY A 77 12.02 1.33 -5.00
C GLY A 77 11.45 1.74 -3.63
N ARG A 78 10.14 1.63 -3.42
CA ARG A 78 9.53 1.84 -2.10
C ARG A 78 9.66 0.57 -1.27
N LEU A 79 9.96 0.75 0.01
CA LEU A 79 10.02 -0.35 0.97
C LEU A 79 8.63 -0.96 1.13
N VAL A 80 8.55 -2.28 1.01
CA VAL A 80 7.36 -3.07 1.34
C VAL A 80 7.64 -3.82 2.62
N MET A 81 6.72 -3.70 3.56
CA MET A 81 6.76 -4.36 4.86
C MET A 81 5.48 -5.17 5.04
N ALA A 82 5.53 -6.22 5.85
CA ALA A 82 4.36 -7.02 6.13
C ALA A 82 4.34 -7.52 7.58
N VAL A 83 3.15 -7.52 8.18
CA VAL A 83 2.93 -7.90 9.58
C VAL A 83 2.57 -9.37 9.68
N PRO A 84 3.33 -10.20 10.41
CA PRO A 84 2.96 -11.60 10.57
C PRO A 84 1.63 -11.73 11.32
N GLY A 85 0.88 -12.78 11.02
CA GLY A 85 -0.39 -13.08 11.66
C GLY A 85 -0.64 -14.58 11.83
N PRO A 86 -1.79 -14.97 12.39
CA PRO A 86 -2.11 -16.36 12.70
C PRO A 86 -2.09 -17.25 11.45
N ILE A 87 -1.39 -18.38 11.51
CA ILE A 87 -1.32 -19.36 10.40
C ILE A 87 -2.67 -20.01 10.07
N THR A 88 -3.61 -19.95 11.02
CA THR A 88 -4.98 -20.45 10.85
C THR A 88 -5.89 -19.44 10.13
N SER A 89 -5.45 -18.20 9.95
CA SER A 89 -6.22 -17.15 9.29
C SER A 89 -5.94 -17.13 7.78
N SER A 90 -6.99 -17.27 6.97
CA SER A 90 -6.88 -17.09 5.52
C SER A 90 -6.56 -15.65 5.11
N ALA A 91 -6.74 -14.68 6.01
CA ALA A 91 -6.42 -13.27 5.79
C ALA A 91 -4.92 -12.95 5.89
N THR A 92 -4.11 -13.87 6.42
CA THR A 92 -2.64 -13.69 6.52
C THR A 92 -1.89 -14.40 5.39
N ALA A 93 -2.57 -15.21 4.57
CA ALA A 93 -1.93 -16.05 3.57
C ALA A 93 -1.04 -15.26 2.58
N ALA A 94 -1.48 -14.06 2.15
CA ALA A 94 -0.65 -13.22 1.28
C ALA A 94 0.53 -12.60 2.03
N THR A 95 0.35 -12.18 3.28
CA THR A 95 1.43 -11.64 4.09
C THR A 95 2.55 -12.67 4.28
N HIS A 96 2.21 -13.92 4.62
CA HIS A 96 3.21 -14.99 4.72
C HIS A 96 3.90 -15.27 3.40
N HIS A 97 3.18 -15.21 2.29
CA HIS A 97 3.77 -15.36 0.95
C HIS A 97 4.78 -14.26 0.65
N LEU A 98 4.43 -13.00 0.92
CA LEU A 98 5.32 -11.86 0.72
C LEU A 98 6.60 -11.96 1.55
N ILE A 99 6.47 -12.35 2.82
CA ILE A 99 7.62 -12.53 3.72
C ILE A 99 8.49 -13.70 3.24
N ARG A 100 7.88 -14.85 2.92
CA ARG A 100 8.58 -16.06 2.48
C ARG A 100 9.37 -15.86 1.20
N ASN A 101 8.87 -15.03 0.28
CA ASN A 101 9.51 -14.76 -1.00
C ASN A 101 10.48 -13.58 -0.95
N HIS A 102 10.70 -12.96 0.22
CA HIS A 102 11.49 -11.74 0.38
C HIS A 102 10.93 -10.55 -0.43
N ASP A 103 9.62 -10.55 -0.69
CA ASP A 103 8.92 -9.45 -1.34
C ASP A 103 8.53 -8.34 -0.35
N ALA A 104 8.56 -8.64 0.95
CA ALA A 104 8.32 -7.71 2.03
C ALA A 104 9.23 -7.99 3.24
N THR A 105 9.62 -6.92 3.94
CA THR A 105 10.32 -7.01 5.22
C THR A 105 9.31 -7.30 6.34
N LEU A 106 9.58 -8.31 7.17
CA LEU A 106 8.73 -8.58 8.33
C LEU A 106 8.85 -7.44 9.34
N VAL A 107 7.70 -6.93 9.80
CA VAL A 107 7.62 -5.94 10.88
C VAL A 107 6.54 -6.35 11.88
N ASP A 108 6.81 -6.21 13.17
CA ASP A 108 5.91 -6.64 14.25
C ASP A 108 5.43 -5.48 15.14
N SER A 109 5.92 -4.27 14.89
CA SER A 109 5.68 -3.08 15.70
C SER A 109 5.82 -1.81 14.88
N ALA A 110 5.24 -0.72 15.38
CA ALA A 110 5.40 0.60 14.76
C ALA A 110 6.87 1.07 14.78
N ASP A 111 7.62 0.67 15.80
CA ASP A 111 9.06 0.95 15.90
C ASP A 111 9.84 0.20 14.81
N ALA A 112 9.52 -1.08 14.56
CA ALA A 112 10.12 -1.84 13.46
C ALA A 112 9.82 -1.20 12.09
N VAL A 113 8.59 -0.70 11.88
CA VAL A 113 8.23 0.05 10.67
C VAL A 113 9.10 1.30 10.52
N SER A 114 9.19 2.11 11.59
CA SER A 114 9.93 3.37 11.59
C SER A 114 11.42 3.15 11.37
N ALA A 115 12.01 2.15 12.03
CA ALA A 115 13.40 1.75 11.87
C ALA A 115 13.70 1.28 10.44
N SER A 116 12.81 0.47 9.85
CA SER A 116 12.99 -0.04 8.49
C SER A 116 12.92 1.08 7.44
N LEU A 117 12.01 2.04 7.62
CA LEU A 117 11.93 3.23 6.76
C LEU A 117 13.19 4.09 6.87
N LEU A 118 13.69 4.34 8.08
CA LEU A 118 14.91 5.11 8.30
C LEU A 118 16.13 4.43 7.67
N ALA A 119 16.24 3.11 7.81
CA ALA A 119 17.29 2.31 7.19
C ALA A 119 17.22 2.41 5.66
N ALA A 120 16.03 2.32 5.06
CA ALA A 120 15.84 2.46 3.62
C ALA A 120 16.21 3.85 3.07
N MET A 121 15.99 4.92 3.86
CA MET A 121 16.37 6.28 3.48
C MET A 121 17.89 6.54 3.56
N THR A 122 18.58 5.80 4.43
CA THR A 122 20.02 5.97 4.68
C THR A 122 20.86 4.99 3.85
N ALA A 123 20.26 3.92 3.34
CA ALA A 123 20.91 2.98 2.46
C ALA A 123 21.42 3.72 1.19
N PRO A 124 22.68 3.51 0.78
CA PRO A 124 23.16 4.06 -0.48
C PRO A 124 22.24 3.53 -1.59
N SER A 125 21.61 4.44 -2.32
CA SER A 125 20.78 4.08 -3.46
C SER A 125 21.66 3.37 -4.47
N ASP A 126 21.60 2.04 -4.54
CA ASP A 126 22.34 1.27 -5.54
C ASP A 126 21.76 1.63 -6.92
N PRO A 127 22.52 2.35 -7.77
CA PRO A 127 22.02 2.82 -9.06
C PRO A 127 21.74 1.65 -10.04
N SER A 128 22.15 0.42 -9.70
CA SER A 128 21.93 -0.78 -10.53
C SER A 128 20.53 -1.40 -10.40
N ALA A 129 19.74 -1.04 -9.38
CA ALA A 129 18.40 -1.60 -9.16
C ALA A 129 17.31 -1.04 -10.12
N GLY A 130 17.65 -0.07 -10.97
CA GLY A 130 16.75 0.54 -11.97
C GLY A 130 16.58 -0.25 -13.27
N GLY A 131 17.16 -1.45 -13.38
CA GLY A 131 17.22 -2.24 -14.61
C GLY A 131 16.40 -3.53 -14.58
N ALA A 132 15.08 -3.44 -14.64
CA ALA A 132 14.27 -4.56 -15.14
C ALA A 132 13.21 -3.98 -16.08
N ARG A 133 13.50 -4.11 -17.38
CA ARG A 133 12.60 -3.85 -18.51
C ARG A 133 11.38 -4.76 -18.46
#